data_AF-A0A812L7T6-F1
#
_entry.id   AF-A0A812L7T6-F1
#
_cell.length_a   1.000
_cell.length_b   1.000
_cell.length_c   1.000
_cell.angle_alpha   90.00
_cell.angle_beta   90.00
_cell.angle_gamma   90.00
#
_symmetry.space_group_name_H-M   'P 1'
#
loop_
_entity.id
_entity.type
_entity.pdbx_description
1 polymer ?
#
loop_
_entity_poly.entity_id
_entity_poly.type
_entity_poly.pdbx_seq_one_letter_code
_entity_poly.pdbx_strand_id
1 'polypeptide(L)'
;MEIWTLYFALWTASAWPTEPLHYPHYHGRQVFILNGSWAFAFLGQQDPAAWPLPEPDAWELVEVPDAFDLRPNDPNCDCWPAREQCERCCDRSLGHRGDPECWGDRRYLDGVWIYEQGQHWQGFEACCRPDPLRLRRGTALYQTEVEAAPNTAAILHFAACTNRCLVRVDGELLADHAGLSPFEVEVLPSVEGRRRILVIADNSFNMTTHPAT
;
A
#
# COMPACT_ATOMS: atom_id res chain seq x y z
N MET A 1 -46.30 -0.30 -6.00
CA MET A 1 -46.41 -1.22 -4.85
C MET A 1 -45.19 -0.95 -4.00
N GLU A 2 -45.35 -0.07 -3.01
CA GLU A 2 -44.26 0.31 -2.11
C GLU A 2 -43.96 -0.85 -1.17
N ILE A 3 -42.68 -1.18 -1.08
CA ILE A 3 -42.14 -2.04 -0.04
C ILE A 3 -40.99 -1.25 0.56
N TRP A 4 -41.23 -0.74 1.76
CA TRP A 4 -40.20 -0.16 2.61
C TRP A 4 -39.49 -1.31 3.32
N THR A 5 -38.17 -1.37 3.21
CA THR A 5 -37.38 -2.28 4.03
C THR A 5 -36.06 -1.61 4.40
N LEU A 6 -35.99 -1.18 5.66
CA LEU A 6 -34.80 -0.70 6.35
C LEU A 6 -34.08 -1.91 6.94
N TYR A 7 -32.77 -2.06 6.68
CA TYR A 7 -31.90 -2.82 7.57
C TYR A 7 -30.53 -2.16 7.71
N PHE A 8 -30.16 -1.96 8.97
CA PHE A 8 -28.82 -1.66 9.45
C PHE A 8 -27.99 -2.94 9.41
N ALA A 9 -26.83 -2.91 8.74
CA ALA A 9 -25.79 -3.90 8.94
C ALA A 9 -24.61 -3.23 9.63
N LEU A 10 -24.27 -3.81 10.77
CA LEU A 10 -23.24 -3.38 11.70
C LEU A 10 -21.88 -3.29 11.02
N TRP A 11 -21.21 -2.17 11.28
CA TRP A 11 -19.80 -1.96 10.98
C TRP A 11 -18.96 -3.02 11.71
N THR A 12 -18.46 -4.00 10.97
CA THR A 12 -17.28 -4.77 11.34
C THR A 12 -16.13 -4.31 10.45
N ALA A 13 -14.93 -4.26 11.02
CA ALA A 13 -13.78 -3.54 10.50
C ALA A 13 -13.39 -3.94 9.06
N SER A 14 -13.31 -2.92 8.20
CA SER A 14 -12.73 -2.84 6.85
C SER A 14 -12.15 -4.12 6.23
N ALA A 15 -12.98 -4.90 5.55
CA ALA A 15 -12.55 -5.60 4.34
C ALA A 15 -12.73 -4.63 3.16
N TRP A 16 -11.64 -4.26 2.48
CA TRP A 16 -11.76 -3.54 1.21
C TRP A 16 -12.60 -4.37 0.23
N PRO A 17 -13.42 -3.74 -0.64
CA PRO A 17 -14.34 -4.49 -1.49
C PRO A 17 -13.57 -5.46 -2.40
N THR A 18 -13.87 -6.75 -2.27
CA THR A 18 -13.41 -7.83 -3.16
C THR A 18 -14.43 -8.14 -4.25
N GLU A 19 -15.59 -7.47 -4.22
CA GLU A 19 -16.63 -7.50 -5.24
C GLU A 19 -16.92 -6.08 -5.72
N PRO A 20 -17.30 -5.88 -7.00
CA PRO A 20 -17.67 -4.56 -7.50
C PRO A 20 -18.79 -3.96 -6.65
N LEU A 21 -18.77 -2.63 -6.42
CA LEU A 21 -19.85 -1.94 -5.72
C LEU A 21 -21.21 -2.30 -6.34
N HIS A 22 -22.19 -2.69 -5.51
CA HIS A 22 -23.52 -3.17 -5.93
C HIS A 22 -24.44 -2.07 -6.56
N TYR A 23 -23.86 -0.94 -7.01
CA TYR A 23 -24.55 0.16 -7.70
C TYR A 23 -24.89 -0.24 -9.14
N PRO A 24 -25.88 0.40 -9.81
CA PRO A 24 -26.60 -0.21 -10.92
C PRO A 24 -25.67 -0.64 -12.05
N HIS A 25 -25.78 -1.91 -12.43
CA HIS A 25 -25.13 -2.44 -13.62
C HIS A 25 -25.70 -1.72 -14.84
N TYR A 26 -24.95 -0.75 -15.36
CA TYR A 26 -25.25 -0.16 -16.66
C TYR A 26 -24.90 -1.18 -17.74
N HIS A 27 -25.88 -1.57 -18.56
CA HIS A 27 -25.61 -2.44 -19.71
C HIS A 27 -24.48 -1.83 -20.57
N GLY A 28 -23.35 -2.53 -20.64
CA GLY A 28 -22.17 -2.12 -21.40
C GLY A 28 -20.99 -1.55 -20.58
N ARG A 29 -21.13 -1.36 -19.26
CA ARG A 29 -20.00 -1.01 -18.38
C ARG A 29 -19.50 -2.25 -17.64
N GLN A 30 -18.21 -2.51 -17.75
CA GLN A 30 -17.52 -3.55 -16.98
C GLN A 30 -16.69 -2.87 -15.88
N VAL A 31 -16.77 -3.40 -14.67
CA VAL A 31 -15.98 -2.95 -13.53
C VAL A 31 -15.08 -4.10 -13.13
N PHE A 32 -13.78 -3.85 -13.13
CA PHE A 32 -12.76 -4.81 -12.71
C PHE A 32 -12.15 -4.31 -11.41
N ILE A 33 -12.04 -5.21 -10.42
CA ILE A 33 -11.29 -4.93 -9.21
C ILE A 33 -9.84 -5.26 -9.50
N LEU A 34 -8.99 -4.25 -9.35
CA LEU A 34 -7.55 -4.38 -9.54
C LEU A 34 -6.80 -4.62 -8.22
N ASN A 35 -7.49 -4.83 -7.11
CA ASN A 35 -6.88 -5.31 -5.86
C ASN A 35 -6.31 -6.72 -6.06
N GLY A 36 -5.30 -7.07 -5.26
CA GLY A 36 -4.63 -8.37 -5.31
C GLY A 36 -3.14 -8.23 -5.62
N SER A 37 -2.56 -9.22 -6.26
CA SER A 37 -1.11 -9.31 -6.44
C SER A 37 -0.57 -8.33 -7.49
N TRP A 38 0.32 -7.43 -7.08
CA TRP A 38 1.05 -6.47 -7.94
C TRP A 38 2.55 -6.70 -7.81
N ALA A 39 3.29 -6.40 -8.88
CA ALA A 39 4.74 -6.29 -8.81
C ALA A 39 5.11 -4.98 -8.11
N PHE A 40 6.07 -5.03 -7.19
CA PHE A 40 6.50 -3.89 -6.40
C PHE A 40 8.02 -3.78 -6.38
N ALA A 41 8.52 -2.54 -6.35
CA ALA A 41 9.92 -2.24 -6.08
C ALA A 41 10.06 -0.96 -5.26
N PHE A 42 11.01 -0.94 -4.33
CA PHE A 42 11.35 0.27 -3.58
C PHE A 42 12.66 0.86 -4.11
N LEU A 43 12.62 2.11 -4.58
CA LEU A 43 13.77 2.78 -5.19
C LEU A 43 14.53 3.68 -4.21
N GLY A 44 14.04 3.82 -2.97
CA GLY A 44 14.61 4.75 -2.01
C GLY A 44 14.38 6.20 -2.43
N GLN A 45 15.39 7.05 -2.24
CA GLN A 45 15.31 8.49 -2.51
C GLN A 45 15.46 8.76 -4.01
N GLN A 46 14.34 8.81 -4.73
CA GLN A 46 14.26 9.22 -6.14
C GLN A 46 13.20 10.30 -6.30
N ASP A 47 13.40 11.24 -7.22
CA ASP A 47 12.33 12.16 -7.63
C ASP A 47 11.32 11.42 -8.51
N PRO A 48 10.06 11.22 -8.08
CA PRO A 48 9.06 10.50 -8.86
C PRO A 48 8.72 11.17 -10.19
N ALA A 49 9.03 12.47 -10.36
CA ALA A 49 8.84 13.20 -11.61
C ALA A 49 9.99 13.01 -12.61
N ALA A 50 11.16 12.52 -12.16
CA ALA A 50 12.31 12.26 -13.02
C ALA A 50 12.08 10.98 -13.84
N TRP A 51 11.52 11.13 -15.04
CA TRP A 51 11.25 10.02 -15.95
C TRP A 51 12.29 9.93 -17.08
N PRO A 52 12.83 8.73 -17.40
CA PRO A 52 12.55 7.44 -16.76
C PRO A 52 13.18 7.32 -15.37
N LEU A 53 12.52 6.58 -14.49
CA LEU A 53 13.08 6.19 -13.20
C LEU A 53 14.10 5.04 -13.39
N PRO A 54 15.05 4.85 -12.44
CA PRO A 54 15.94 3.70 -12.45
C PRO A 54 15.16 2.37 -12.48
N GLU A 55 15.62 1.41 -13.29
CA GLU A 55 15.05 0.06 -13.31
C GLU A 55 15.38 -0.64 -11.99
N PRO A 56 14.39 -1.25 -11.30
CA PRO A 56 14.67 -2.03 -10.10
C PRO A 56 15.55 -3.25 -10.37
N ASP A 57 16.46 -3.55 -9.44
CA ASP A 57 17.25 -4.79 -9.48
C ASP A 57 16.36 -6.04 -9.32
N ALA A 58 15.24 -5.89 -8.60
CA ALA A 58 14.27 -6.95 -8.37
C ALA A 58 12.87 -6.38 -8.16
N TRP A 59 11.88 -7.16 -8.60
CA TRP A 59 10.47 -6.94 -8.33
C TRP A 59 9.97 -7.99 -7.34
N GLU A 60 9.33 -7.56 -6.25
CA GLU A 60 8.64 -8.43 -5.30
C GLU A 60 7.12 -8.45 -5.59
N LEU A 61 6.44 -9.54 -5.26
CA LEU A 61 5.00 -9.63 -5.40
C LEU A 61 4.32 -9.25 -4.10
N VAL A 62 3.35 -8.33 -4.16
CA VAL A 62 2.69 -7.74 -2.97
C VAL A 62 1.19 -7.66 -3.18
N GLU A 63 0.42 -7.72 -2.10
CA GLU A 63 -1.05 -7.63 -2.16
C GLU A 63 -1.52 -6.19 -2.00
N VAL A 64 -2.09 -5.60 -3.04
CA VAL A 64 -2.70 -4.26 -3.01
C VAL A 64 -4.16 -4.37 -2.53
N PRO A 65 -4.62 -3.56 -1.55
CA PRO A 65 -3.96 -2.40 -0.97
C PRO A 65 -2.81 -2.74 -0.02
N ASP A 66 -1.71 -2.01 -0.17
CA ASP A 66 -0.49 -2.21 0.61
C ASP A 66 0.08 -0.86 1.07
N ALA A 67 0.72 -0.87 2.23
CA ALA A 67 1.47 0.27 2.76
C ALA A 67 2.93 -0.12 2.97
N PHE A 68 3.78 0.17 1.97
CA PHE A 68 5.16 -0.30 1.92
C PHE A 68 6.04 0.18 3.08
N ASP A 69 5.70 1.31 3.71
CA ASP A 69 6.41 1.84 4.87
C ASP A 69 6.04 1.11 6.18
N LEU A 70 4.96 0.34 6.17
CA LEU A 70 4.54 -0.47 7.31
C LEU A 70 5.09 -1.89 7.26
N ARG A 71 5.70 -2.28 6.14
CA ARG A 71 6.23 -3.63 5.98
C ARG A 71 7.44 -3.84 6.90
N PRO A 72 7.54 -5.00 7.56
CA PRO A 72 8.70 -5.31 8.36
C PRO A 72 9.92 -5.50 7.45
N ASN A 73 10.99 -4.77 7.72
CA ASN A 73 12.30 -5.01 7.12
C ASN A 73 12.98 -6.15 7.87
N ASP A 74 13.95 -6.82 7.22
CA ASP A 74 14.89 -7.65 7.96
C ASP A 74 15.66 -6.75 8.96
N PRO A 75 15.92 -7.24 10.19
CA PRO A 75 16.60 -6.45 11.19
C PRO A 75 18.02 -6.10 10.72
N ASN A 76 18.37 -4.81 10.81
CA ASN A 76 19.76 -4.40 10.66
C ASN A 76 20.53 -4.81 11.92
N CYS A 77 21.27 -5.90 11.84
CA CYS A 77 22.05 -6.43 12.95
C CYS A 77 23.49 -5.91 13.01
N ASP A 78 23.90 -5.00 12.13
CA ASP A 78 25.29 -4.52 12.03
C ASP A 78 25.73 -3.67 13.24
N CYS A 79 24.77 -3.11 13.97
CA CYS A 79 24.98 -2.35 15.19
C CYS A 79 25.07 -3.22 16.45
N TRP A 80 24.81 -4.53 16.34
CA TRP A 80 24.86 -5.46 17.46
C TRP A 80 26.20 -6.21 17.46
N PRO A 81 26.84 -6.39 18.64
CA PRO A 81 28.08 -7.16 18.74
C PRO A 81 27.90 -8.65 18.43
N ALA A 82 26.66 -9.18 18.52
CA ALA A 82 26.30 -10.53 18.09
C ALA A 82 24.89 -10.56 17.49
N ARG A 83 24.70 -11.30 16.40
CA ARG A 83 23.42 -11.41 15.67
C ARG A 83 22.28 -11.99 16.53
N GLU A 84 22.60 -12.91 17.43
CA GLU A 84 21.62 -13.52 18.34
C GLU A 84 20.98 -12.49 19.29
N GLN A 85 21.68 -11.38 19.58
CA GLN A 85 21.16 -10.29 20.41
C GLN A 85 20.22 -9.37 19.61
N CYS A 86 20.47 -9.23 18.30
CA CYS A 86 19.60 -8.54 17.37
C CYS A 86 18.26 -9.27 17.17
N GLU A 87 18.29 -10.61 17.11
CA GLU A 87 17.09 -11.46 16.98
C GLU A 87 16.20 -11.44 18.23
N ARG A 88 16.78 -11.14 19.40
CA ARG A 88 16.09 -11.02 20.69
C ARG A 88 15.55 -9.62 20.98
N CYS A 89 15.65 -8.72 20.02
CA CYS A 89 15.37 -7.33 20.28
C CYS A 89 13.94 -6.94 19.89
N CYS A 90 13.31 -6.15 20.77
CA CYS A 90 11.90 -5.74 20.71
C CYS A 90 11.64 -4.56 19.75
N ASP A 91 12.12 -4.64 18.50
CA ASP A 91 11.82 -3.64 17.49
C ASP A 91 10.43 -3.90 16.87
N ARG A 92 9.53 -2.94 17.04
CA ARG A 92 8.17 -3.00 16.49
C ARG A 92 8.16 -3.18 14.96
N SER A 93 9.20 -2.70 14.31
CA SER A 93 9.40 -2.77 12.89
C SER A 93 9.67 -4.19 12.38
N LEU A 94 10.07 -5.11 13.25
CA LEU A 94 10.27 -6.53 12.90
C LEU A 94 8.98 -7.34 12.96
N GLY A 95 7.93 -6.81 13.61
CA GLY A 95 6.70 -7.54 13.84
C GLY A 95 6.98 -8.94 14.43
N HIS A 96 6.28 -9.94 13.91
CA HIS A 96 6.46 -11.36 14.30
C HIS A 96 7.81 -11.98 13.93
N ARG A 97 8.67 -11.29 13.17
CA ARG A 97 10.01 -11.78 12.82
C ARG A 97 11.07 -11.42 13.88
N GLY A 98 10.75 -10.55 14.83
CA GLY A 98 11.57 -10.28 16.01
C GLY A 98 11.29 -11.26 17.15
N ASP A 99 11.74 -10.93 18.37
CA ASP A 99 11.55 -11.78 19.53
C ASP A 99 10.05 -11.92 19.90
N PRO A 100 9.51 -13.15 19.97
CA PRO A 100 8.12 -13.40 20.35
C PRO A 100 7.73 -12.86 21.74
N GLU A 101 8.68 -12.76 22.67
CA GLU A 101 8.45 -12.31 24.05
C GLU A 101 8.15 -10.79 24.14
N CYS A 102 8.48 -10.02 23.09
CA CYS A 102 8.29 -8.58 23.04
C CYS A 102 6.86 -8.11 22.80
N TRP A 103 5.98 -9.01 22.35
CA TRP A 103 4.66 -8.63 21.83
C TRP A 103 3.53 -8.76 22.86
N GLY A 104 3.86 -8.94 24.15
CA GLY A 104 2.87 -9.03 25.23
C GLY A 104 1.95 -10.25 25.11
N ASP A 105 0.95 -10.32 25.99
CA ASP A 105 -0.04 -11.40 25.95
C ASP A 105 -0.89 -11.26 24.68
N ARG A 106 -0.85 -12.32 23.87
CA ARG A 106 -1.48 -12.33 22.56
C ARG A 106 -2.90 -12.89 22.67
N ARG A 107 -3.90 -12.10 22.27
CA ARG A 107 -5.27 -12.61 22.07
C ARG A 107 -5.64 -12.52 20.59
N TYR A 108 -6.23 -13.61 20.08
CA TYR A 108 -6.80 -13.64 18.74
C TYR A 108 -8.28 -13.32 18.85
N LEU A 109 -8.73 -12.22 18.24
CA LEU A 109 -10.13 -11.83 18.25
C LEU A 109 -10.54 -11.48 16.82
N ASP A 110 -11.59 -12.12 16.32
CA ASP A 110 -12.20 -11.82 15.02
C ASP A 110 -11.22 -11.76 13.83
N GLY A 111 -10.26 -12.68 13.78
CA GLY A 111 -9.30 -12.75 12.68
C GLY A 111 -8.08 -11.83 12.83
N VAL A 112 -8.02 -11.04 13.90
CA VAL A 112 -6.98 -10.04 14.14
C VAL A 112 -6.21 -10.38 15.42
N TRP A 113 -4.89 -10.26 15.37
CA TRP A 113 -4.05 -10.31 16.55
C TRP A 113 -4.15 -9.00 17.33
N ILE A 114 -4.62 -9.07 18.58
CA ILE A 114 -4.65 -7.94 19.51
C ILE A 114 -3.56 -8.16 20.55
N TYR A 115 -2.76 -7.12 20.77
CA TYR A 115 -1.68 -7.10 21.74
C TYR A 115 -2.11 -6.26 22.94
N GLU A 116 -2.16 -6.87 24.11
CA GLU A 116 -2.43 -6.16 25.36
C GLU A 116 -1.11 -5.76 26.03
N GLN A 117 -1.08 -4.59 26.69
CA GLN A 117 0.06 -4.16 27.49
C GLN A 117 0.15 -5.06 28.74
N GLY A 118 0.84 -6.19 28.62
CA GLY A 118 1.10 -7.12 29.73
C GLY A 118 2.27 -6.67 30.61
N GLN A 119 2.52 -7.39 31.71
CA GLN A 119 3.64 -7.13 32.65
C GLN A 119 5.03 -7.16 32.00
N HIS A 120 5.16 -7.81 30.83
CA HIS A 120 6.40 -7.92 30.06
C HIS A 120 6.53 -6.85 28.97
N TRP A 121 5.60 -5.90 28.89
CA TRP A 121 5.66 -4.80 27.93
C TRP A 121 6.85 -3.89 28.26
N GLN A 122 7.96 -4.06 27.53
CA GLN A 122 9.08 -3.13 27.57
C GLN A 122 8.85 -2.05 26.51
N GLY A 123 8.85 -0.78 26.94
CA GLY A 123 8.65 0.36 26.05
C GLY A 123 9.60 0.31 24.86
N PHE A 124 9.04 0.51 23.68
CA PHE A 124 9.73 0.34 22.39
C PHE A 124 10.77 1.44 22.17
N GLU A 125 12.03 1.13 22.40
CA GLU A 125 13.15 1.84 21.78
C GLU A 125 13.78 0.89 20.79
N ALA A 126 13.73 1.29 19.52
CA ALA A 126 14.31 0.55 18.41
C ALA A 126 15.69 0.02 18.79
N CYS A 127 15.91 -1.26 18.49
CA CYS A 127 17.11 -2.03 18.85
C CYS A 127 18.42 -1.32 18.60
N CYS A 128 18.44 -0.42 17.62
CA CYS A 128 19.53 0.53 17.38
C CYS A 128 19.07 1.77 16.58
N ARG A 129 18.14 2.67 16.99
CA ARG A 129 17.80 3.83 16.10
C ARG A 129 17.37 5.15 16.74
N PRO A 130 17.52 6.29 16.01
CA PRO A 130 16.50 7.34 16.01
C PRO A 130 15.25 6.85 15.25
N ASP A 131 14.12 6.71 15.95
CA ASP A 131 12.78 6.53 15.39
C ASP A 131 12.09 7.90 15.42
N PRO A 132 11.37 8.31 14.36
CA PRO A 132 9.92 8.21 14.47
C PRO A 132 9.24 8.01 13.11
N LEU A 133 8.57 6.88 12.93
CA LEU A 133 7.54 6.58 11.92
C LEU A 133 8.03 5.90 10.62
N ARG A 134 8.22 4.57 10.66
CA ARG A 134 7.90 3.63 9.55
C ARG A 134 8.89 3.55 8.36
N LEU A 135 9.15 2.31 7.94
CA LEU A 135 10.42 1.68 7.54
C LEU A 135 10.93 1.87 6.09
N ARG A 136 10.26 2.61 5.22
CA ARG A 136 10.77 2.95 3.89
C ARG A 136 10.25 4.33 3.53
N ARG A 137 11.15 5.32 3.40
CA ARG A 137 10.83 6.68 2.97
C ARG A 137 11.42 6.94 1.59
N GLY A 138 10.61 7.44 0.67
CA GLY A 138 10.99 7.71 -0.70
C GLY A 138 10.00 7.14 -1.70
N THR A 139 10.51 6.81 -2.87
CA THR A 139 9.75 6.41 -4.05
C THR A 139 9.68 4.89 -4.16
N ALA A 140 8.47 4.40 -4.39
CA ALA A 140 8.16 3.01 -4.67
C ALA A 140 7.35 2.89 -5.96
N LEU A 141 7.50 1.74 -6.63
CA LEU A 141 6.80 1.38 -7.83
C LEU A 141 5.83 0.25 -7.52
N TYR A 142 4.60 0.37 -8.00
CA TYR A 142 3.61 -0.70 -8.06
C TYR A 142 3.21 -0.88 -9.52
N GLN A 143 3.30 -2.10 -10.04
CA GLN A 143 3.00 -2.40 -11.43
C GLN A 143 2.03 -3.58 -11.53
N THR A 144 1.06 -3.45 -12.42
CA THR A 144 0.18 -4.54 -12.84
C THR A 144 -0.16 -4.40 -14.33
N GLU A 145 -0.77 -5.44 -14.88
CA GLU A 145 -1.23 -5.47 -16.27
C GLU A 145 -2.67 -5.98 -16.31
N VAL A 146 -3.50 -5.33 -17.14
CA VAL A 146 -4.92 -5.63 -17.24
C VAL A 146 -5.29 -5.89 -18.68
N GLU A 147 -6.20 -6.84 -18.89
CA GLU A 147 -6.84 -7.02 -20.19
C GLU A 147 -7.98 -6.01 -20.32
N ALA A 148 -7.93 -5.19 -21.37
CA ALA A 148 -8.96 -4.23 -21.71
C ALA A 148 -9.44 -4.49 -23.14
N ALA A 149 -10.73 -4.31 -23.39
CA ALA A 149 -11.26 -4.39 -24.75
C ALA A 149 -10.57 -3.33 -25.63
N PRO A 150 -10.00 -3.70 -26.80
CA PRO A 150 -9.40 -2.75 -27.71
C PRO A 150 -10.35 -1.60 -28.06
N ASN A 151 -9.78 -0.41 -28.25
CA ASN A 151 -10.46 0.84 -28.57
C ASN A 151 -11.54 1.27 -27.56
N THR A 152 -11.42 0.82 -26.31
CA THR A 152 -12.35 1.19 -25.23
C THR A 152 -11.65 2.13 -24.25
N ALA A 153 -12.28 3.27 -23.96
CA ALA A 153 -11.84 4.16 -22.87
C ALA A 153 -12.19 3.54 -21.52
N ALA A 154 -11.38 3.80 -20.50
CA ALA A 154 -11.63 3.34 -19.14
C ALA A 154 -11.39 4.46 -18.13
N ILE A 155 -11.86 4.24 -16.91
CA ILE A 155 -11.56 5.08 -15.75
C ILE A 155 -10.93 4.18 -14.70
N LEU A 156 -9.72 4.54 -14.26
CA LEU A 156 -9.12 3.93 -13.07
C LEU A 156 -9.59 4.71 -11.86
N HIS A 157 -10.12 4.01 -10.87
CA HIS A 157 -10.58 4.60 -9.62
C HIS A 157 -9.69 4.14 -8.47
N PHE A 158 -8.95 5.07 -7.87
CA PHE A 158 -8.11 4.83 -6.70
C PHE A 158 -8.86 5.28 -5.45
N ALA A 159 -9.03 4.38 -4.49
CA ALA A 159 -9.71 4.72 -3.24
C ALA A 159 -8.89 5.69 -2.36
N ALA A 160 -7.57 5.55 -2.39
CA ALA A 160 -6.62 6.48 -1.78
C ALA A 160 -5.21 6.16 -2.29
N CYS A 161 -4.31 7.14 -2.23
CA CYS A 161 -2.89 6.90 -2.37
C CYS A 161 -2.11 7.92 -1.53
N THR A 162 -1.46 7.45 -0.45
CA THR A 162 -0.95 8.32 0.62
C THR A 162 0.20 9.21 0.15
N ASN A 163 0.21 10.47 0.61
CA ASN A 163 1.18 11.53 0.28
C ASN A 163 1.11 11.97 -1.18
N ARG A 164 1.91 11.38 -2.08
CA ARG A 164 1.90 11.70 -3.52
C ARG A 164 2.06 10.45 -4.36
N CYS A 165 1.30 10.39 -5.46
CA CYS A 165 1.31 9.27 -6.38
C CYS A 165 1.17 9.73 -7.82
N LEU A 166 2.01 9.21 -8.71
CA LEU A 166 1.90 9.41 -10.15
C LEU A 166 1.37 8.12 -10.77
N VAL A 167 0.43 8.24 -11.70
CA VAL A 167 -0.15 7.09 -12.41
C VAL A 167 0.25 7.17 -13.87
N ARG A 168 0.92 6.11 -14.33
CA ARG A 168 1.27 5.92 -15.73
C ARG A 168 0.55 4.71 -16.31
N VAL A 169 0.06 4.83 -17.54
CA VAL A 169 -0.50 3.72 -18.31
C VAL A 169 0.23 3.65 -19.64
N ASP A 170 0.76 2.47 -19.96
CA ASP A 170 1.58 2.22 -21.16
C ASP A 170 2.75 3.21 -21.32
N GLY A 171 3.28 3.70 -20.20
CA GLY A 171 4.38 4.67 -20.12
C GLY A 171 3.96 6.14 -20.09
N GLU A 172 2.72 6.49 -20.46
CA GLU A 172 2.22 7.86 -20.43
C GLU A 172 1.77 8.28 -19.03
N LEU A 173 2.13 9.49 -18.60
CA LEU A 173 1.68 10.05 -17.32
C LEU A 173 0.25 10.58 -17.46
N LEU A 174 -0.68 9.99 -16.72
CA LEU A 174 -2.09 10.36 -16.76
C LEU A 174 -2.56 11.10 -15.50
N ALA A 175 -1.88 10.92 -14.37
CA ALA A 175 -2.21 11.63 -13.13
C ALA A 175 -0.98 11.87 -12.24
N ASP A 176 -1.04 12.97 -11.48
CA ASP A 176 -0.16 13.31 -10.36
C ASP A 176 -1.08 13.76 -9.21
N HIS A 177 -1.30 12.86 -8.26
CA HIS A 177 -2.24 13.04 -7.18
C HIS A 177 -1.50 13.18 -5.85
N ALA A 178 -1.98 14.06 -4.98
CA ALA A 178 -1.51 14.15 -3.60
C ALA A 178 -2.70 14.23 -2.64
N GLY A 179 -2.64 13.46 -1.54
CA GLY A 179 -3.68 13.44 -0.51
C GLY A 179 -4.13 12.04 -0.11
N LEU A 180 -5.19 11.98 0.70
CA LEU A 180 -5.80 10.72 1.17
C LEU A 180 -7.20 10.48 0.56
N SER A 181 -7.61 11.35 -0.36
CA SER A 181 -8.92 11.29 -1.00
C SER A 181 -8.92 10.32 -2.19
N PRO A 182 -10.07 9.70 -2.50
CA PRO A 182 -10.24 9.00 -3.76
C PRO A 182 -10.00 9.92 -4.96
N PHE A 183 -9.50 9.36 -6.06
CA PHE A 183 -9.34 10.07 -7.32
C PHE A 183 -9.51 9.13 -8.52
N GLU A 184 -9.84 9.74 -9.65
CA GLU A 184 -10.09 9.05 -10.91
C GLU A 184 -9.03 9.43 -11.95
N VAL A 185 -8.68 8.49 -12.81
CA VAL A 185 -7.75 8.69 -13.92
C VAL A 185 -8.40 8.19 -15.20
N GLU A 186 -8.59 9.09 -16.15
CA GLU A 186 -9.10 8.73 -17.48
C GLU A 186 -8.01 8.01 -18.27
N VAL A 187 -8.35 6.84 -18.82
CA VAL A 187 -7.48 6.05 -19.68
C VAL A 187 -8.05 6.06 -21.08
N LEU A 188 -7.28 6.64 -22.01
CA LEU A 188 -7.70 6.76 -23.40
C LEU A 188 -7.80 5.38 -24.08
N PRO A 189 -8.67 5.26 -25.11
CA PRO A 189 -8.73 4.07 -25.94
C PRO A 189 -7.36 3.71 -26.52
N SER A 190 -7.03 2.42 -26.50
CA SER A 190 -5.85 1.89 -27.16
C SER A 190 -6.24 0.68 -28.01
N VAL A 191 -5.56 0.48 -29.14
CA VAL A 191 -5.70 -0.75 -29.94
C VAL A 191 -5.13 -1.98 -29.22
N GLU A 192 -4.30 -1.76 -28.21
CA GLU A 192 -3.69 -2.82 -27.42
C GLU A 192 -4.71 -3.38 -26.42
N GLY A 193 -4.88 -4.71 -26.43
CA GLY A 193 -5.79 -5.41 -25.52
C GLY A 193 -5.23 -5.63 -24.12
N ARG A 194 -3.93 -5.38 -23.92
CA ARG A 194 -3.25 -5.49 -22.62
C ARG A 194 -2.68 -4.13 -22.27
N ARG A 195 -3.05 -3.60 -21.11
CA ARG A 195 -2.64 -2.27 -20.63
C ARG A 195 -1.74 -2.44 -19.43
N ARG A 196 -0.58 -1.77 -19.41
CA ARG A 196 0.31 -1.78 -18.25
C ARG A 196 0.05 -0.56 -17.39
N ILE A 197 -0.20 -0.79 -16.11
CA ILE A 197 -0.43 0.27 -15.12
C ILE A 197 0.79 0.32 -14.20
N LEU A 198 1.39 1.50 -14.06
CA LEU A 198 2.47 1.78 -13.13
C LEU A 198 2.03 2.91 -12.21
N VAL A 199 2.02 2.64 -10.90
CA VAL A 199 1.78 3.63 -9.85
C VAL A 199 3.10 3.89 -9.15
N ILE A 200 3.53 5.15 -9.16
CA ILE A 200 4.74 5.62 -8.51
C ILE A 200 4.30 6.33 -7.23
N ALA A 201 4.52 5.72 -6.07
CA ALA A 201 4.16 6.28 -4.78
C ALA A 201 5.38 6.90 -4.11
N ASP A 202 5.28 8.15 -3.66
CA ASP A 202 6.33 8.84 -2.90
C ASP A 202 5.77 9.26 -1.54
N ASN A 203 6.34 8.68 -0.48
CA ASN A 203 5.97 8.99 0.89
C ASN A 203 7.03 9.84 1.63
N SER A 204 7.93 10.49 0.88
CA SER A 204 8.85 11.48 1.45
C SER A 204 8.06 12.58 2.18
N PHE A 205 8.65 13.21 3.19
CA PHE A 205 8.09 14.41 3.83
C PHE A 205 8.87 15.62 3.34
N ASN A 206 8.43 16.22 2.23
CA ASN A 206 9.02 17.40 1.64
C ASN A 206 7.94 18.38 1.19
N MET A 207 8.34 19.56 0.70
CA MET A 207 7.42 20.62 0.26
C MET A 207 6.47 20.19 -0.87
N THR A 208 6.80 19.13 -1.61
CA THR A 208 6.02 18.62 -2.73
C THR A 208 5.00 17.56 -2.29
N THR A 209 5.37 16.68 -1.37
CA THR A 209 4.54 15.56 -0.88
C THR A 209 3.75 15.90 0.38
N HIS A 210 4.20 16.88 1.16
CA HIS A 210 3.58 17.33 2.40
C HIS A 210 3.89 18.81 2.64
N PRO A 211 3.23 19.75 1.94
CA PRO A 211 3.44 21.18 2.17
C PRO A 211 3.00 21.54 3.59
N ALA A 212 3.97 21.74 4.48
CA ALA A 212 3.70 22.36 5.77
C ALA A 212 3.37 23.83 5.52
N THR A 213 2.09 24.19 5.64
CA THR A 213 1.65 25.58 5.81
C THR A 213 1.97 26.09 7.19
#